data_AF-A0A380KDN1-F1
#
_entry.id   AF-A0A380KDN1-F1
#
_cell.length_a   1.000
_cell.length_b   1.000
_cell.length_c   1.000
_cell.angle_alpha   90.00
_cell.angle_beta   90.00
_cell.angle_gamma   90.00
#
_symmetry.space_group_name_H-M   'P 1'
#
loop_
_entity.id
_entity.type
_entity.pdbx_description
1 polymer ?
#
loop_
_entity_poly.entity_id
_entity_poly.type
_entity_poly.pdbx_seq_one_letter_code
_entity_poly.pdbx_strand_id
1 'polypeptide(L)'
;MFQLDNQVTGERSEFDNRSSFLYAIETLEKRLLATNQSAPYVLKHLDKDGTVLESKELIIPQRDGTDSVEVLADFGFQKASKKPKQGRKDKSQIVPPPKAFKGEKEAPSNRPQKGVSLVVNGLILLTLVLTVINSAGLWSLSQSHKTPSTSTVSSTTTRYDHSADVFCRYFISAYYAKSSNLSSFVASSVASQKLEPTTSSPNSVLLESEKTAGKIQTLTYVLSSRESDGKVTSTRLTLTLKQAKETTYGYLLVKAPQLSPYPH
;
A
#
# COMPACT_ATOMS: atom_id res chain seq x y z
N MET A 1 0.28 0.55 24.05
CA MET A 1 -0.96 0.95 23.35
C MET A 1 -0.86 0.53 21.90
N PHE A 2 -1.97 0.23 21.26
CA PHE A 2 -2.01 -0.18 19.85
C PHE A 2 -2.91 0.78 19.07
N GLN A 3 -2.55 1.06 17.82
CA GLN A 3 -3.35 1.87 16.91
C GLN A 3 -3.58 1.12 15.61
N LEU A 4 -4.77 1.30 15.05
CA LEU A 4 -5.17 0.85 13.74
C LEU A 4 -5.65 2.07 12.94
N ASP A 5 -4.91 2.40 11.89
CA ASP A 5 -5.20 3.53 11.01
C ASP A 5 -5.72 3.00 9.66
N ASN A 6 -6.96 3.35 9.30
CA ASN A 6 -7.52 3.05 7.98
C ASN A 6 -6.95 4.04 6.96
N GLN A 7 -6.22 3.55 5.96
CA GLN A 7 -5.57 4.40 4.95
C GLN A 7 -6.56 4.98 3.92
N VAL A 8 -7.78 4.44 3.84
CA VAL A 8 -8.83 4.89 2.90
C VAL A 8 -9.70 5.97 3.55
N THR A 9 -10.24 5.68 4.75
CA THR A 9 -11.16 6.60 5.44
C THR A 9 -10.45 7.61 6.32
N GLY A 10 -9.18 7.36 6.68
CA GLY A 10 -8.44 8.15 7.67
C GLY A 10 -8.88 7.90 9.12
N GLU A 11 -9.78 6.95 9.35
CA GLU A 11 -10.25 6.58 10.67
C GLU A 11 -9.12 5.96 11.50
N ARG A 12 -8.97 6.41 12.75
CA ARG A 12 -8.00 5.88 13.70
C ARG A 12 -8.75 5.24 14.87
N SER A 13 -8.40 4.01 15.19
CA SER A 13 -8.85 3.29 16.38
C SER A 13 -7.67 3.03 17.30
N GLU A 14 -7.87 3.18 18.60
CA GLU A 14 -6.86 2.96 19.63
C GLU A 14 -7.28 1.84 20.58
N PHE A 15 -6.31 1.07 21.05
CA PHE A 15 -6.55 -0.11 21.89
C PHE A 15 -5.51 -0.18 23.01
N ASP A 16 -5.97 -0.47 24.22
CA ASP A 16 -5.11 -0.48 25.41
C ASP A 16 -4.09 -1.62 25.38
N ASN A 17 -4.49 -2.79 24.87
CA ASN A 17 -3.69 -4.00 24.89
C ASN A 17 -3.76 -4.80 23.58
N ARG A 18 -2.80 -5.73 23.41
CA ARG A 18 -2.66 -6.54 22.20
C ARG A 18 -3.89 -7.42 21.96
N SER A 19 -4.49 -7.97 23.00
CA SER A 19 -5.64 -8.86 22.86
C SER A 19 -6.86 -8.12 22.32
N SER A 20 -7.17 -6.91 22.85
CA SER A 20 -8.24 -6.06 22.31
C SER A 20 -7.98 -5.64 20.86
N PHE A 21 -6.72 -5.38 20.52
CA PHE A 21 -6.31 -5.03 19.17
C PHE A 21 -6.52 -6.18 18.18
N LEU A 22 -6.07 -7.39 18.52
CA LEU A 22 -6.23 -8.56 17.66
C LEU A 22 -7.71 -8.97 17.51
N TYR A 23 -8.49 -8.90 18.59
CA TYR A 23 -9.92 -9.15 18.54
C TYR A 23 -10.65 -8.15 17.61
N ALA A 24 -10.26 -6.88 17.66
CA ALA A 24 -10.81 -5.87 16.76
C ALA A 24 -10.44 -6.16 15.30
N ILE A 25 -9.21 -6.59 15.02
CA ILE A 25 -8.77 -7.00 13.68
C ILE A 25 -9.58 -8.20 13.19
N GLU A 26 -9.75 -9.24 14.00
CA GLU A 26 -10.54 -10.43 13.66
C GLU A 26 -12.00 -10.06 13.35
N THR A 27 -12.60 -9.21 14.18
CA THR A 27 -13.97 -8.72 13.98
C THR A 27 -14.10 -7.88 12.70
N LEU A 28 -13.13 -7.00 12.47
CA LEU A 28 -13.06 -6.16 11.28
C LEU A 28 -12.88 -7.01 10.01
N GLU A 29 -12.02 -8.02 10.06
CA GLU A 29 -11.80 -8.97 8.97
C GLU A 29 -13.10 -9.73 8.62
N LYS A 30 -13.78 -10.30 9.62
CA LYS A 30 -15.09 -10.97 9.41
C LYS A 30 -16.11 -10.03 8.78
N ARG A 31 -16.18 -8.78 9.24
CA ARG A 31 -17.08 -7.77 8.67
C ARG A 31 -16.73 -7.46 7.22
N LEU A 32 -15.45 -7.22 6.92
CA LEU A 32 -14.99 -6.89 5.58
C LEU A 32 -15.23 -8.05 4.61
N LEU A 33 -14.95 -9.29 5.04
CA LEU A 33 -15.28 -10.51 4.31
C LEU A 33 -16.79 -10.63 4.02
N ALA A 34 -17.65 -10.40 5.03
CA ALA A 34 -19.10 -10.44 4.84
C ALA A 34 -19.61 -9.40 3.82
N THR A 35 -18.91 -8.28 3.70
CA THR A 35 -19.22 -7.21 2.72
C THR A 35 -18.44 -7.32 1.40
N ASN A 36 -17.58 -8.33 1.23
CA ASN A 36 -16.63 -8.45 0.13
C ASN A 36 -15.79 -7.19 -0.10
N GLN A 37 -15.33 -6.58 1.00
CA GLN A 37 -14.48 -5.39 0.99
C GLN A 37 -13.07 -5.74 1.48
N SER A 38 -12.09 -4.93 1.08
CA SER A 38 -10.76 -4.94 1.67
C SER A 38 -10.23 -3.51 1.74
N ALA A 39 -9.37 -3.24 2.72
CA ALA A 39 -8.75 -1.93 2.84
C ALA A 39 -7.31 -2.04 3.37
N PRO A 40 -6.40 -1.13 2.95
CA PRO A 40 -5.11 -0.95 3.57
C PRO A 40 -5.21 -0.33 4.97
N TYR A 41 -4.46 -0.88 5.91
CA TYR A 41 -4.34 -0.41 7.29
C TYR A 41 -2.88 -0.26 7.70
N VAL A 42 -2.63 0.68 8.60
CA VAL A 42 -1.36 0.81 9.32
C VAL A 42 -1.58 0.48 10.79
N LEU A 43 -0.83 -0.50 11.26
CA LEU A 43 -0.86 -1.03 12.60
C LEU A 43 0.34 -0.45 13.34
N LYS A 44 0.13 0.14 14.51
CA LYS A 44 1.22 0.68 15.34
C LYS A 44 1.14 0.11 16.74
N HIS A 45 2.29 -0.29 17.27
CA HIS A 45 2.49 -0.53 18.69
C HIS A 45 3.23 0.66 19.27
N LEU A 46 2.68 1.27 20.32
CA LEU A 46 3.23 2.46 20.97
C LEU A 46 3.57 2.17 22.43
N ASP A 47 4.65 2.78 22.89
CA ASP A 47 5.02 2.82 24.30
C ASP A 47 4.06 3.74 25.09
N LYS A 48 4.20 3.75 26.41
CA LYS A 48 3.45 4.60 27.35
C LYS A 48 3.58 6.10 27.04
N ASP A 49 4.71 6.50 26.47
CA ASP A 49 4.98 7.90 26.09
C ASP A 49 4.45 8.24 24.68
N GLY A 50 3.69 7.34 24.03
CA GLY A 50 3.18 7.53 22.67
C GLY A 50 4.24 7.40 21.57
N THR A 51 5.45 6.91 21.91
CA THR A 51 6.49 6.64 20.93
C THR A 51 6.19 5.32 20.19
N VAL A 52 6.25 5.32 18.86
CA VAL A 52 6.02 4.11 18.04
C VAL A 52 7.18 3.12 18.25
N LEU A 53 6.86 1.96 18.81
CA LEU A 53 7.76 0.82 19.03
C LEU A 53 7.83 -0.10 17.81
N GLU A 54 6.70 -0.28 17.13
CA GLU A 54 6.59 -1.16 15.97
C GLU A 54 5.49 -0.60 15.05
N SER A 55 5.69 -0.70 13.72
CA SER A 55 4.71 -0.30 12.72
C SER A 55 4.68 -1.32 11.59
N LYS A 56 3.48 -1.71 11.16
CA LYS A 56 3.27 -2.68 10.09
C LYS A 56 2.13 -2.22 9.18
N GLU A 57 2.29 -2.37 7.88
CA GLU A 57 1.23 -2.10 6.90
C GLU A 57 0.63 -3.43 6.44
N LEU A 58 -0.69 -3.48 6.33
CA LEU A 58 -1.42 -4.71 5.99
C LEU A 58 -2.71 -4.40 5.23
N ILE A 59 -3.05 -5.19 4.23
CA ILE A 59 -4.39 -5.18 3.61
C ILE A 59 -5.25 -6.18 4.36
N ILE A 60 -6.42 -5.78 4.85
CA ILE A 60 -7.34 -6.67 5.57
C ILE A 60 -8.65 -6.76 4.78
N PRO A 61 -9.20 -7.96 4.52
CA PRO A 61 -8.57 -9.29 4.66
C PRO A 61 -7.38 -9.49 3.72
N GLN A 62 -6.52 -10.49 3.99
CA GLN A 62 -5.43 -10.86 3.08
C GLN A 62 -5.96 -11.39 1.75
N ARG A 63 -5.26 -11.10 0.64
CA ARG A 63 -5.67 -11.55 -0.71
C ARG A 63 -5.47 -13.05 -0.93
N ASP A 64 -4.53 -13.66 -0.23
CA ASP A 64 -4.22 -15.09 -0.29
C ASP A 64 -5.11 -15.93 0.67
N GLY A 65 -6.02 -15.27 1.40
CA GLY A 65 -6.93 -15.92 2.34
C GLY A 65 -6.28 -16.32 3.66
N THR A 66 -5.03 -15.92 3.91
CA THR A 66 -4.40 -16.10 5.22
C THR A 66 -5.09 -15.22 6.26
N ASP A 67 -5.26 -15.76 7.48
CA ASP A 67 -5.86 -15.04 8.59
C ASP A 67 -4.99 -13.83 8.97
N SER A 68 -5.59 -12.64 9.04
CA SER A 68 -4.84 -11.42 9.35
C SER A 68 -4.25 -11.45 10.77
N VAL A 69 -4.84 -12.19 11.71
CA VAL A 69 -4.30 -12.41 13.06
C VAL A 69 -3.06 -13.31 13.03
N GLU A 70 -3.03 -14.33 12.16
CA GLU A 70 -1.88 -15.21 11.99
C GLU A 70 -0.65 -14.44 11.46
N VAL A 71 -0.87 -13.55 10.49
CA VAL A 71 0.18 -12.64 9.98
C VAL A 71 0.69 -11.68 11.07
N LEU A 72 -0.06 -11.49 12.16
CA LEU A 72 0.27 -10.62 13.29
C LEU A 72 0.74 -11.40 14.53
N ALA A 73 1.05 -12.69 14.37
CA ALA A 73 1.53 -13.54 15.45
C ALA A 73 2.71 -12.93 16.21
N ASP A 74 3.62 -12.23 15.53
CA ASP A 74 4.82 -11.60 16.13
C ASP A 74 4.67 -10.10 16.40
N PHE A 75 3.55 -9.47 16.04
CA PHE A 75 3.35 -8.03 16.20
C PHE A 75 3.01 -7.66 17.64
N GLY A 76 3.60 -6.60 18.18
CA GLY A 76 3.28 -6.07 19.50
C GLY A 76 4.14 -6.59 20.65
N PHE A 77 5.26 -7.25 20.35
CA PHE A 77 6.21 -7.74 21.36
C PHE A 77 7.46 -6.85 21.49
N GLN A 78 7.63 -5.87 20.61
CA GLN A 78 8.74 -4.92 20.69
C GLN A 78 8.65 -4.08 21.95
N LYS A 79 9.74 -4.04 22.73
CA LYS A 79 9.88 -3.16 23.89
C LYS A 79 10.72 -1.96 23.48
N ALA A 80 10.53 -0.82 24.17
CA ALA A 80 11.36 0.36 23.98
C ALA A 80 12.84 -0.01 24.01
N SER A 81 13.50 0.08 22.85
CA SER A 81 14.93 -0.18 22.78
C SER A 81 15.63 0.89 23.59
N LYS A 82 16.26 0.51 24.70
CA LYS A 82 17.31 1.34 25.28
C LYS A 82 18.39 1.46 24.20
N LYS A 83 18.62 2.69 23.72
CA LYS A 83 19.64 3.05 22.71
C LYS A 83 20.81 2.06 22.69
N PRO A 84 21.16 1.46 21.54
CA PRO A 84 22.39 0.68 21.47
C PRO A 84 23.57 1.63 21.70
N LYS A 85 24.35 1.37 22.75
CA LYS A 85 25.67 1.97 22.93
C LYS A 85 26.46 1.67 21.65
N GLN A 86 26.92 2.72 20.97
CA GLN A 86 27.91 2.62 19.89
C GLN A 86 29.19 1.97 20.44
N GLY A 87 29.23 0.64 20.38
CA GLY A 87 30.42 -0.17 20.60
C GLY A 87 31.12 -0.35 19.26
N ARG A 88 32.31 0.24 19.18
CA ARG A 88 33.31 0.15 18.11
C ARG A 88 33.49 -1.30 17.60
N LYS A 89 33.63 -1.45 16.28
CA LYS A 89 34.06 -2.68 15.57
C LYS A 89 35.33 -3.27 16.19
N ASP A 90 35.40 -4.60 16.34
CA ASP A 90 36.29 -5.42 15.51
C ASP A 90 35.96 -6.92 15.60
N LYS A 91 36.17 -7.67 14.51
CA LYS A 91 36.18 -9.14 14.50
C LYS A 91 37.34 -9.59 13.62
N SER A 92 38.32 -10.26 14.22
CA SER A 92 38.89 -11.49 13.64
C SER A 92 39.55 -12.38 14.70
N GLN A 93 39.65 -13.66 14.37
CA GLN A 93 39.70 -14.85 15.22
C GLN A 93 41.11 -15.29 15.68
N ILE A 94 41.14 -15.81 16.92
CA ILE A 94 41.75 -17.06 17.45
C ILE A 94 43.18 -17.45 17.01
N VAL A 95 44.13 -17.47 17.96
CA VAL A 95 44.97 -18.62 18.43
C VAL A 95 45.52 -18.32 19.86
N PRO A 96 45.59 -19.26 20.83
CA PRO A 96 46.09 -19.02 22.22
C PRO A 96 47.57 -19.49 22.43
N PRO A 97 48.11 -19.52 23.67
CA PRO A 97 48.79 -18.46 24.44
C PRO A 97 50.32 -18.75 24.62
N PRO A 98 51.15 -17.86 25.24
CA PRO A 98 51.38 -18.02 26.70
C PRO A 98 51.77 -16.73 27.49
N LYS A 99 51.37 -16.77 28.77
CA LYS A 99 52.11 -16.36 29.99
C LYS A 99 52.50 -14.87 30.24
N ALA A 100 52.00 -14.44 31.41
CA ALA A 100 52.72 -13.75 32.49
C ALA A 100 52.80 -12.21 32.51
N PHE A 101 52.15 -11.69 33.54
CA PHE A 101 52.59 -10.61 34.43
C PHE A 101 52.84 -9.21 33.86
N LYS A 102 51.97 -8.28 34.30
CA LYS A 102 52.16 -6.84 34.26
C LYS A 102 52.61 -6.37 35.65
N GLY A 103 53.88 -5.96 35.77
CA GLY A 103 54.31 -4.92 36.71
C GLY A 103 54.48 -3.65 35.86
N GLU A 104 53.90 -2.50 36.18
CA GLU A 104 54.20 -1.60 37.30
C GLU A 104 54.62 -0.28 36.61
N LYS A 105 53.80 0.77 36.78
CA LYS A 105 54.08 2.22 36.97
C LYS A 105 55.19 2.87 36.09
N GLU A 106 55.06 4.07 35.53
CA GLU A 106 54.86 5.36 36.19
C GLU A 106 54.47 6.46 35.17
N ALA A 107 53.98 7.58 35.70
CA ALA A 107 53.44 8.77 35.03
C ALA A 107 54.57 9.81 34.72
N PRO A 108 54.30 11.13 34.60
CA PRO A 108 53.40 11.94 33.76
C PRO A 108 54.20 13.06 33.03
N SER A 109 53.54 14.20 32.68
CA SER A 109 54.11 15.54 32.42
C SER A 109 54.24 15.89 30.91
N ASN A 110 53.84 17.04 30.35
CA ASN A 110 53.40 18.32 30.89
C ASN A 110 52.61 19.13 29.81
N ARG A 111 51.77 20.04 30.30
CA ARG A 111 50.96 21.13 29.69
C ARG A 111 51.76 22.15 28.82
N PRO A 112 51.20 23.30 28.32
CA PRO A 112 49.93 23.60 27.62
C PRO A 112 50.01 24.80 26.59
N GLN A 113 48.83 25.30 26.14
CA GLN A 113 48.49 26.68 25.69
C GLN A 113 48.97 27.13 24.29
N LYS A 114 48.33 28.03 23.53
CA LYS A 114 47.06 28.81 23.48
C LYS A 114 47.10 29.55 22.12
N GLY A 115 45.96 30.06 21.63
CA GLY A 115 46.00 31.28 20.79
C GLY A 115 44.97 31.34 19.66
N VAL A 116 43.95 32.17 19.86
CA VAL A 116 43.02 32.67 18.84
C VAL A 116 43.57 33.99 18.29
N SER A 117 43.44 34.26 17.00
CA SER A 117 43.41 35.62 16.45
C SER A 117 42.64 35.68 15.13
N LEU A 118 41.95 36.80 14.96
CA LEU A 118 40.95 37.13 13.93
C LEU A 118 41.52 38.29 13.09
N VAL A 119 41.55 38.19 11.75
CA VAL A 119 41.82 39.34 10.87
C VAL A 119 40.93 39.28 9.62
N VAL A 120 40.43 40.46 9.27
CA VAL A 120 39.28 40.81 8.42
C VAL A 120 39.73 41.32 7.04
N ASN A 121 38.88 41.09 6.04
CA ASN A 121 38.70 41.75 4.74
C ASN A 121 39.92 42.12 3.86
N GLY A 122 39.98 41.46 2.70
CA GLY A 122 40.69 41.98 1.54
C GLY A 122 40.74 40.99 0.37
N LEU A 123 39.60 40.63 -0.24
CA LEU A 123 39.58 40.10 -1.62
C LEU A 123 38.16 40.08 -2.25
N ILE A 124 37.38 41.14 -2.06
CA ILE A 124 36.19 41.38 -2.87
C ILE A 124 36.69 42.21 -4.06
N LEU A 125 36.90 41.58 -5.23
CA LEU A 125 36.93 42.16 -6.61
C LEU A 125 37.77 41.37 -7.65
N LEU A 126 37.95 40.04 -7.56
CA LEU A 126 38.63 39.28 -8.63
C LEU A 126 38.16 37.83 -8.84
N THR A 127 36.86 37.56 -8.88
CA THR A 127 36.34 36.24 -9.37
C THR A 127 35.08 36.33 -10.23
N LEU A 128 34.68 37.53 -10.65
CA LEU A 128 33.70 37.69 -11.71
C LEU A 128 34.45 37.51 -13.04
N VAL A 129 34.05 36.54 -13.86
CA VAL A 129 34.62 36.14 -15.17
C VAL A 129 35.69 35.04 -15.12
N LEU A 130 35.30 33.83 -14.68
CA LEU A 130 35.77 32.58 -15.29
C LEU A 130 34.64 31.51 -15.29
N THR A 131 34.04 31.33 -16.48
CA THR A 131 33.66 30.03 -17.10
C THR A 131 32.77 29.09 -16.27
N VAL A 132 31.44 29.07 -16.43
CA VAL A 132 30.67 28.33 -17.46
C VAL A 132 31.46 27.15 -18.07
N ILE A 133 30.87 25.95 -17.98
CA ILE A 133 31.28 24.61 -18.48
C ILE A 133 31.97 23.70 -17.44
N ASN A 134 31.17 23.03 -16.59
CA ASN A 134 31.05 21.56 -16.53
C ASN A 134 30.20 21.13 -15.32
N SER A 135 28.94 20.79 -15.57
CA SER A 135 28.06 20.04 -14.68
C SER A 135 28.23 18.54 -14.94
N ALA A 136 29.31 17.95 -14.46
CA ALA A 136 29.48 16.50 -14.37
C ALA A 136 30.66 16.21 -13.43
N GLY A 137 30.39 15.70 -12.23
CA GLY A 137 31.47 15.37 -11.29
C GLY A 137 31.10 15.20 -9.81
N LEU A 138 29.83 15.24 -9.42
CA LEU A 138 29.39 14.82 -8.09
C LEU A 138 28.64 13.49 -8.18
N TRP A 139 29.34 12.48 -8.68
CA TRP A 139 29.01 11.08 -8.44
C TRP A 139 30.24 10.42 -7.83
N SER A 140 29.98 9.52 -6.87
CA SER A 140 30.92 8.65 -6.16
C SER A 140 31.58 9.18 -4.89
N LEU A 141 30.78 9.35 -3.81
CA LEU A 141 31.24 8.87 -2.49
C LEU A 141 30.07 8.53 -1.56
N SER A 142 29.55 7.31 -1.71
CA SER A 142 28.99 6.52 -0.60
C SER A 142 29.07 5.06 -1.02
N GLN A 143 30.26 4.47 -0.81
CA GLN A 143 30.45 3.05 -1.03
C GLN A 143 29.69 2.24 0.02
N SER A 144 28.78 1.41 -0.47
CA SER A 144 28.71 -0.02 -0.18
C SER A 144 28.41 -0.43 1.27
N HIS A 145 27.12 -0.39 1.63
CA HIS A 145 26.52 -1.48 2.39
C HIS A 145 25.61 -2.25 1.44
N LYS A 146 26.07 -3.41 0.97
CA LYS A 146 25.24 -4.40 0.26
C LYS A 146 24.21 -4.96 1.25
N THR A 147 23.02 -4.37 1.28
CA THR A 147 21.81 -5.05 1.78
C THR A 147 21.26 -5.93 0.65
N PRO A 148 20.94 -7.21 0.93
CA PRO A 148 20.42 -8.13 -0.08
C PRO A 148 19.03 -7.67 -0.55
N SER A 149 18.90 -7.52 -1.87
CA SER A 149 17.65 -7.45 -2.65
C SER A 149 16.42 -6.90 -1.92
N THR A 150 16.34 -5.58 -1.79
CA THR A 150 15.03 -4.92 -1.90
C THR A 150 14.59 -5.12 -3.34
N SER A 151 13.74 -6.12 -3.59
CA SER A 151 12.88 -6.09 -4.76
C SER A 151 12.18 -4.73 -4.72
N THR A 152 12.51 -3.86 -5.67
CA THR A 152 11.70 -2.72 -6.03
C THR A 152 10.35 -3.24 -6.48
N VAL A 153 9.48 -3.57 -5.53
CA VAL A 153 8.05 -3.48 -5.76
C VAL A 153 7.80 -1.99 -5.74
N SER A 154 7.73 -1.40 -6.92
CA SER A 154 7.11 -0.11 -7.12
C SER A 154 5.74 -0.18 -6.44
N SER A 155 5.64 0.29 -5.21
CA SER A 155 4.36 0.50 -4.55
C SER A 155 3.74 1.72 -5.22
N THR A 156 3.20 1.52 -6.43
CA THR A 156 2.07 2.33 -6.87
C THR A 156 1.03 2.17 -5.78
N THR A 157 0.89 3.19 -4.95
CA THR A 157 -0.34 3.47 -4.21
C THR A 157 -1.45 3.58 -5.26
N THR A 158 -2.02 2.44 -5.66
CA THR A 158 -3.32 2.44 -6.33
C THR A 158 -4.30 2.85 -5.26
N ARG A 159 -4.59 4.15 -5.17
CA ARG A 159 -5.90 4.59 -4.70
C ARG A 159 -6.90 3.70 -5.43
N TYR A 160 -7.60 2.85 -4.70
CA TYR A 160 -8.67 2.05 -5.25
C TYR A 160 -9.73 3.01 -5.76
N ASP A 161 -9.74 3.27 -7.06
CA ASP A 161 -10.70 4.15 -7.69
C ASP A 161 -11.98 3.36 -7.95
N HIS A 162 -12.85 3.31 -6.95
CA HIS A 162 -14.14 2.62 -7.03
C HIS A 162 -15.10 3.23 -8.06
N SER A 163 -14.77 4.36 -8.71
CA SER A 163 -15.71 5.05 -9.58
C SER A 163 -16.13 4.21 -10.79
N ALA A 164 -15.22 3.37 -11.30
CA ALA A 164 -15.52 2.41 -12.35
C ALA A 164 -16.48 1.30 -11.89
N ASP A 165 -16.29 0.78 -10.67
CA ASP A 165 -17.20 -0.21 -10.06
C ASP A 165 -18.59 0.39 -9.84
N VAL A 166 -18.65 1.60 -9.27
CA VAL A 166 -19.89 2.34 -9.07
C VAL A 166 -20.62 2.54 -10.40
N PHE A 167 -19.94 3.06 -11.43
CA PHE A 167 -20.49 3.22 -12.78
C PHE A 167 -21.08 1.91 -13.31
N CYS A 168 -20.33 0.81 -13.24
CA CYS A 168 -20.77 -0.49 -13.70
C CYS A 168 -22.00 -1.00 -12.95
N ARG A 169 -22.09 -0.82 -11.63
CA ARG A 169 -23.27 -1.24 -10.84
C ARG A 169 -24.52 -0.46 -11.22
N TYR A 170 -24.40 0.85 -11.49
CA TYR A 170 -25.50 1.65 -12.03
C TYR A 170 -25.90 1.17 -13.43
N PHE A 171 -24.94 0.91 -14.31
CA PHE A 171 -25.21 0.34 -15.63
C PHE A 171 -25.93 -1.01 -15.53
N ILE A 172 -25.45 -1.94 -14.70
CA ILE A 172 -26.05 -3.28 -14.52
C ILE A 172 -27.51 -3.14 -14.09
N SER A 173 -27.77 -2.26 -13.12
CA SER A 173 -29.13 -1.98 -12.65
C SER A 173 -30.01 -1.45 -13.79
N ALA A 174 -29.50 -0.46 -14.55
CA ALA A 174 -30.19 0.14 -15.69
C ALA A 174 -30.44 -0.86 -16.84
N TYR A 175 -29.47 -1.75 -17.09
CA TYR A 175 -29.49 -2.75 -18.15
C TYR A 175 -30.54 -3.83 -17.88
N TYR A 176 -30.57 -4.39 -16.66
CA TYR A 176 -31.54 -5.40 -16.29
C TYR A 176 -32.95 -4.85 -16.06
N ALA A 177 -33.07 -3.58 -15.68
CA ALA A 177 -34.37 -2.89 -15.59
C ALA A 177 -34.92 -2.41 -16.95
N LYS A 178 -34.17 -2.60 -18.05
CA LYS A 178 -34.52 -2.09 -19.40
C LYS A 178 -34.88 -0.60 -19.38
N SER A 179 -34.10 0.15 -18.61
CA SER A 179 -34.35 1.56 -18.36
C SER A 179 -34.17 2.42 -19.61
N SER A 180 -34.92 3.52 -19.70
CA SER A 180 -34.83 4.47 -20.82
C SER A 180 -33.50 5.24 -20.84
N ASN A 181 -32.78 5.30 -19.71
CA ASN A 181 -31.49 5.99 -19.60
C ASN A 181 -30.27 5.10 -19.91
N LEU A 182 -30.47 3.88 -20.42
CA LEU A 182 -29.37 2.97 -20.79
C LEU A 182 -28.38 3.62 -21.78
N SER A 183 -28.87 4.49 -22.66
CA SER A 183 -28.08 5.26 -23.63
C SER A 183 -27.02 6.17 -22.97
N SER A 184 -27.21 6.57 -21.71
CA SER A 184 -26.25 7.41 -20.98
C SER A 184 -25.00 6.65 -20.53
N PHE A 185 -25.01 5.31 -20.60
CA PHE A 185 -23.92 4.46 -20.16
C PHE A 185 -23.08 3.90 -21.32
N VAL A 186 -23.59 3.96 -22.56
CA VAL A 186 -23.01 3.26 -23.71
C VAL A 186 -22.51 4.25 -24.75
N ALA A 187 -21.35 3.99 -25.34
CA ALA A 187 -20.88 4.73 -26.48
C ALA A 187 -21.80 4.49 -27.69
N SER A 188 -21.89 5.46 -28.61
CA SER A 188 -22.74 5.36 -29.80
C SER A 188 -22.48 4.11 -30.64
N SER A 189 -21.25 3.60 -30.65
CA SER A 189 -20.86 2.36 -31.34
C SER A 189 -21.50 1.10 -30.73
N VAL A 190 -21.85 1.14 -29.45
CA VAL A 190 -22.49 0.05 -28.71
C VAL A 190 -24.01 0.24 -28.66
N ALA A 191 -24.49 1.48 -28.64
CA ALA A 191 -25.92 1.80 -28.66
C ALA A 191 -26.66 1.21 -29.86
N SER A 192 -25.97 1.05 -31.00
CA SER A 192 -26.52 0.42 -32.20
C SER A 192 -26.68 -1.10 -32.10
N GLN A 193 -26.14 -1.73 -31.05
CA GLN A 193 -26.28 -3.16 -30.79
C GLN A 193 -27.54 -3.37 -29.94
N LYS A 194 -28.33 -4.42 -30.21
CA LYS A 194 -29.50 -4.74 -29.40
C LYS A 194 -29.04 -5.24 -28.02
N LEU A 195 -28.98 -4.33 -27.06
CA LEU A 195 -28.54 -4.57 -25.69
C LEU A 195 -29.72 -5.03 -24.85
N GLU A 196 -30.03 -6.32 -24.89
CA GLU A 196 -31.07 -6.92 -24.06
C GLU A 196 -30.49 -7.99 -23.14
N PRO A 197 -30.75 -7.94 -21.83
CA PRO A 197 -30.35 -9.00 -20.93
C PRO A 197 -31.03 -10.32 -21.33
N THR A 198 -30.26 -11.40 -21.35
CA THR A 198 -30.77 -12.76 -21.64
C THR A 198 -31.36 -13.44 -20.41
N THR A 199 -31.19 -12.86 -19.23
CA THR A 199 -31.63 -13.42 -17.93
C THR A 199 -32.46 -12.40 -17.15
N SER A 200 -33.15 -12.88 -16.11
CA SER A 200 -33.79 -12.02 -15.12
C SER A 200 -32.79 -11.12 -14.40
N SER A 201 -33.30 -10.06 -13.75
CA SER A 201 -32.49 -9.17 -12.92
C SER A 201 -31.78 -9.96 -11.81
N PRO A 202 -30.47 -9.76 -11.61
CA PRO A 202 -29.72 -10.47 -10.58
C PRO A 202 -30.13 -10.01 -9.18
N ASN A 203 -30.11 -10.94 -8.22
CA ASN A 203 -30.28 -10.65 -6.80
C ASN A 203 -28.97 -10.19 -6.14
N SER A 204 -27.82 -10.59 -6.70
CA SER A 204 -26.49 -10.22 -6.21
C SER A 204 -25.56 -9.85 -7.36
N VAL A 205 -24.72 -8.84 -7.12
CA VAL A 205 -23.71 -8.32 -8.05
C VAL A 205 -22.38 -8.21 -7.30
N LEU A 206 -21.44 -9.09 -7.60
CA LEU A 206 -20.12 -9.14 -6.95
C LEU A 206 -19.02 -8.83 -7.97
N LEU A 207 -18.14 -7.89 -7.64
CA LEU A 207 -16.97 -7.61 -8.47
C LEU A 207 -15.96 -8.77 -8.33
N GLU A 208 -15.65 -9.44 -9.43
CA GLU A 208 -14.69 -10.55 -9.49
C GLU A 208 -13.28 -10.02 -9.81
N SER A 209 -13.16 -9.16 -10.82
CA SER A 209 -11.87 -8.61 -11.22
C SER A 209 -11.98 -7.28 -11.94
N GLU A 210 -10.89 -6.53 -11.88
CA GLU A 210 -10.68 -5.28 -12.61
C GLU A 210 -9.32 -5.32 -13.31
N LYS A 211 -9.31 -4.97 -14.60
CA LYS A 211 -8.09 -4.90 -15.41
C LYS A 211 -8.05 -3.56 -16.14
N THR A 212 -6.96 -2.83 -16.00
CA THR A 212 -6.74 -1.56 -16.70
C THR A 212 -5.68 -1.73 -17.78
N ALA A 213 -6.00 -1.32 -19.01
CA ALA A 213 -5.09 -1.25 -20.14
C ALA A 213 -5.15 0.16 -20.75
N GLY A 214 -4.26 1.04 -20.31
CA GLY A 214 -4.26 2.45 -20.71
C GLY A 214 -5.54 3.17 -20.25
N LYS A 215 -6.34 3.69 -21.18
CA LYS A 215 -7.62 4.36 -20.90
C LYS A 215 -8.83 3.42 -20.88
N ILE A 216 -8.61 2.14 -21.14
CA ILE A 216 -9.65 1.12 -21.17
C ILE A 216 -9.58 0.33 -19.88
N GLN A 217 -10.73 0.15 -19.24
CA GLN A 217 -10.90 -0.70 -18.07
C GLN A 217 -11.87 -1.83 -18.40
N THR A 218 -11.58 -3.01 -17.88
CA THR A 218 -12.41 -4.20 -18.01
C THR A 218 -12.74 -4.69 -16.61
N LEU A 219 -14.03 -4.68 -16.27
CA LEU A 219 -14.53 -5.15 -15.00
C LEU A 219 -15.37 -6.41 -15.24
N THR A 220 -15.13 -7.45 -14.45
CA THR A 220 -15.87 -8.71 -14.48
C THR A 220 -16.63 -8.87 -13.18
N TYR A 221 -17.91 -9.21 -13.29
CA TYR A 221 -18.83 -9.41 -12.18
C TYR A 221 -19.36 -10.83 -12.16
N VAL A 222 -19.59 -11.39 -10.98
CA VAL A 222 -20.45 -12.56 -10.78
C VAL A 222 -21.85 -12.04 -10.44
N LEU A 223 -22.80 -12.36 -11.30
CA LEU A 223 -24.21 -12.07 -11.12
C LEU A 223 -24.90 -13.34 -10.65
N SER A 224 -25.63 -13.28 -9.54
CA SER A 224 -26.40 -14.41 -9.03
C SER A 224 -27.89 -14.08 -9.00
N SER A 225 -28.69 -14.99 -9.55
CA SER A 225 -30.16 -14.94 -9.53
C SER A 225 -30.70 -16.15 -8.78
N ARG A 226 -31.71 -15.94 -7.95
CA ARG A 226 -32.50 -17.02 -7.36
C ARG A 226 -33.69 -17.29 -8.26
N GLU A 227 -33.78 -18.51 -8.76
CA GLU A 227 -34.93 -18.99 -9.51
C GLU A 227 -36.11 -19.30 -8.56
N SER A 228 -37.31 -19.45 -9.14
CA SER A 228 -38.54 -19.69 -8.37
C SER A 228 -38.52 -21.00 -7.56
N ASP A 229 -37.69 -21.95 -7.95
CA ASP A 229 -37.45 -23.22 -7.25
C ASP A 229 -36.46 -23.10 -6.07
N GLY A 230 -35.94 -21.90 -5.80
CA GLY A 230 -34.95 -21.62 -4.76
C GLY A 230 -33.50 -21.89 -5.19
N LYS A 231 -33.26 -22.41 -6.39
CA LYS A 231 -31.92 -22.63 -6.94
C LYS A 231 -31.26 -21.29 -7.25
N VAL A 232 -29.97 -21.18 -6.90
CA VAL A 232 -29.15 -20.02 -7.26
C VAL A 232 -28.36 -20.34 -8.52
N THR A 233 -28.57 -19.55 -9.57
CA THR A 233 -27.76 -19.61 -10.79
C THR A 233 -26.86 -18.38 -10.86
N SER A 234 -25.62 -18.61 -11.30
CA SER A 234 -24.61 -17.56 -11.40
C SER A 234 -24.08 -17.46 -12.82
N THR A 235 -23.78 -16.24 -13.26
CA THR A 235 -23.20 -15.94 -14.57
C THR A 235 -22.18 -14.83 -14.41
N ARG A 236 -21.08 -14.92 -15.17
CA ARG A 236 -20.10 -13.85 -15.28
C ARG A 236 -20.59 -12.81 -16.27
N LEU A 237 -20.49 -11.54 -15.90
CA LEU A 237 -20.70 -10.39 -16.77
C LEU A 237 -19.40 -9.60 -16.90
N THR A 238 -18.89 -9.46 -18.11
CA THR A 238 -17.70 -8.65 -18.42
C THR A 238 -18.11 -7.37 -19.13
N LEU A 239 -17.63 -6.24 -18.60
CA LEU A 239 -17.90 -4.90 -19.07
C LEU A 239 -16.59 -4.22 -19.46
N THR A 240 -16.52 -3.67 -20.67
CA THR A 240 -15.36 -2.90 -21.14
C THR A 240 -15.74 -1.44 -21.28
N LEU A 241 -15.08 -0.59 -20.52
CA LEU A 241 -15.38 0.83 -20.43
C LEU A 241 -14.16 1.70 -20.68
N LYS A 242 -14.43 2.96 -21.02
CA LYS A 242 -13.42 4.00 -21.27
C LYS A 242 -13.81 5.24 -20.47
N GLN A 243 -12.82 5.89 -19.86
CA GLN A 243 -13.03 7.15 -19.17
C GLN A 243 -13.38 8.26 -20.18
N ALA A 244 -14.45 9.00 -19.89
CA ALA A 244 -14.98 10.08 -20.71
C ALA A 244 -15.53 11.18 -19.78
N LYS A 245 -14.69 12.16 -19.44
CA LYS A 245 -15.01 13.18 -18.41
C LYS A 245 -16.23 14.05 -18.74
N GLU A 246 -16.58 14.16 -20.02
CA GLU A 246 -17.70 14.97 -20.50
C GLU A 246 -19.06 14.24 -20.41
N THR A 247 -19.09 12.99 -19.94
CA THR A 247 -20.33 12.21 -19.81
C THR A 247 -20.88 12.26 -18.39
N THR A 248 -22.20 12.04 -18.25
CA THR A 248 -22.95 12.10 -16.99
C THR A 248 -22.28 11.35 -15.84
N TYR A 249 -21.64 10.23 -16.13
CA TYR A 249 -21.02 9.36 -15.13
C TYR A 249 -19.49 9.25 -15.26
N GLY A 250 -18.86 10.05 -16.13
CA GLY A 250 -17.40 10.05 -16.33
C GLY A 250 -16.84 8.83 -17.09
N TYR A 251 -17.69 7.89 -17.49
CA TYR A 251 -17.34 6.66 -18.21
C TYR A 251 -18.37 6.31 -19.28
N LEU A 252 -17.95 5.49 -20.24
CA LEU A 252 -18.83 4.86 -21.24
C LEU A 252 -18.39 3.42 -21.51
N LEU A 253 -19.37 2.54 -21.70
CA LEU A 253 -19.16 1.22 -22.28
C LEU A 253 -18.78 1.34 -23.76
N VAL A 254 -17.67 0.71 -24.12
CA VAL A 254 -17.12 0.73 -25.49
C VAL A 254 -17.28 -0.60 -26.22
N LYS A 255 -17.73 -1.65 -25.51
CA LYS A 255 -18.13 -2.95 -26.07
C LYS A 255 -19.46 -3.38 -25.47
N ALA A 256 -20.19 -4.23 -26.19
CA ALA A 256 -21.37 -4.87 -25.62
C ALA A 256 -21.01 -5.73 -24.39
N PRO A 257 -21.94 -5.84 -23.42
CA PRO A 257 -21.79 -6.72 -22.28
C PRO A 257 -21.57 -8.17 -22.72
N GLN A 258 -20.60 -8.85 -22.12
CA GLN A 258 -20.30 -10.24 -22.43
C GLN A 258 -20.68 -11.14 -21.25
N LEU A 259 -21.49 -12.15 -21.51
CA LEU A 259 -21.92 -13.13 -20.51
C LEU A 259 -21.17 -14.46 -20.69
N SER A 260 -20.77 -15.09 -19.59
CA SER A 260 -20.17 -16.43 -19.60
C SER A 260 -20.54 -17.26 -18.36
N PRO A 261 -20.44 -18.60 -18.40
CA PRO A 261 -20.78 -19.46 -17.26
C PRO A 261 -19.89 -19.26 -16.02
N TYR A 262 -20.41 -19.64 -14.84
CA TYR A 262 -19.71 -19.64 -13.54
C TYR A 262 -20.16 -20.85 -12.67
N PRO A 263 -19.28 -21.51 -11.88
CA PRO A 263 -17.83 -21.36 -11.78
C PRO A 263 -17.10 -22.36 -12.69
N HIS A 264 -17.07 -22.09 -14.00
CA HIS A 264 -16.63 -23.02 -15.06
C HIS A 264 -17.64 -24.13 -15.41
#